data_AF-A0A6I0DY18-F1
#
_entry.id   AF-A0A6I0DY18-F1
#
_cell.length_a   1.000
_cell.length_b   1.000
_cell.length_c   1.000
_cell.angle_alpha   90.00
_cell.angle_beta   90.00
_cell.angle_gamma   90.00
#
_symmetry.space_group_name_H-M   'P 1'
#
loop_
_entity.id
_entity.type
_entity.pdbx_description
1 polymer ?
#
loop_
_entity_poly.entity_id
_entity_poly.type
_entity_poly.pdbx_seq_one_letter_code
_entity_poly.pdbx_strand_id
1 'polypeptide(L)'
;MNLRKSIVALCWVVLIQVGVAGTLSLNSTLLPFVDKKLDFALQQQLKMAKSVVSRSGKFPVTLDKKGELVLCDTSSWTCGFFPGTLWYLYESSGDNQMKEFAELYSSRLNGMEYATNTHDIGFIIYCSFGNGFRLTNNKAYRDKIVKAAESLCVRFNPITGCIKSWDWGAGIYPVIIDNMMNLELLFEASRITGNPIYRNVAVTHANTTLKNHFRDDASTY
;
A
#
# COMPACT_ATOMS: atom_id res chain seq x y z
N MET A 1 13.82 16.24 -13.07
CA MET A 1 12.98 16.20 -14.29
C MET A 1 11.57 15.80 -13.85
N ASN A 2 10.61 16.73 -13.96
CA ASN A 2 9.31 16.66 -13.27
C ASN A 2 8.49 15.42 -13.66
N LEU A 3 8.25 14.53 -12.67
CA LEU A 3 7.41 13.33 -12.75
C LEU A 3 5.98 13.64 -13.25
N ARG A 4 5.54 14.90 -13.11
CA ARG A 4 4.29 15.46 -13.64
C ARG A 4 4.08 15.25 -15.14
N LYS A 5 5.13 15.03 -15.94
CA LYS A 5 5.01 14.79 -17.39
C LYS A 5 5.00 13.30 -17.78
N SER A 6 5.44 12.39 -16.92
CA SER A 6 5.66 10.98 -17.29
C SER A 6 4.42 10.09 -17.11
N ILE A 7 3.51 10.44 -16.20
CA ILE A 7 2.27 9.67 -15.95
C ILE A 7 1.29 9.79 -17.13
N VAL A 8 1.34 10.88 -17.90
CA VAL A 8 0.45 11.12 -19.04
C VAL A 8 0.90 10.35 -20.30
N ALA A 9 2.19 10.02 -20.44
CA ALA A 9 2.69 9.39 -21.66
C ALA A 9 2.39 7.88 -21.76
N LEU A 10 2.26 7.18 -20.63
CA LEU A 10 2.15 5.70 -20.62
C LEU A 10 0.74 5.17 -20.94
N CYS A 11 -0.31 5.98 -20.70
CA CYS A 11 -1.69 5.59 -21.02
C CYS A 11 -2.03 5.72 -22.52
N TRP A 12 -1.14 6.23 -23.36
CA TRP A 12 -1.42 6.54 -24.77
C TRP A 12 -1.00 5.47 -25.78
N VAL A 13 -0.29 4.41 -25.38
CA VAL A 13 0.27 3.45 -26.37
C VAL A 13 -0.67 2.25 -26.66
N VAL A 14 -1.76 2.05 -25.91
CA VAL A 14 -2.61 0.84 -26.07
C VAL A 14 -3.94 1.07 -26.79
N LEU A 15 -4.29 2.30 -27.18
CA LEU A 15 -5.60 2.58 -27.82
C LEU A 15 -5.47 3.46 -29.08
N ILE A 16 -4.74 3.00 -30.09
CA ILE A 16 -4.83 3.56 -31.45
C ILE A 16 -5.23 2.46 -32.42
N GLN A 17 -6.53 2.16 -32.47
CA GLN A 17 -7.23 1.69 -33.65
C GLN A 17 -8.74 1.68 -33.38
N VAL A 18 -9.36 2.87 -33.37
CA VAL A 18 -10.67 3.18 -33.99
C VAL A 18 -10.78 4.71 -33.95
N GLY A 19 -10.92 5.32 -35.12
CA GLY A 19 -10.97 6.77 -35.27
C GLY A 19 -12.22 7.39 -34.65
N VAL A 20 -12.00 8.22 -33.63
CA VAL A 20 -12.77 9.45 -33.40
C VAL A 20 -11.74 10.49 -32.99
N ALA A 21 -11.44 11.42 -33.89
CA ALA A 21 -10.62 12.59 -33.60
C ALA A 21 -11.42 13.60 -32.75
N GLY A 22 -11.77 13.20 -31.53
CA GLY A 22 -12.16 14.13 -30.48
C GLY A 22 -10.87 14.58 -29.81
N THR A 23 -10.50 15.85 -29.98
CA THR A 23 -9.55 16.47 -29.06
C THR A 23 -10.18 16.39 -27.68
N LEU A 24 -9.72 15.45 -26.84
CA LEU A 24 -9.97 15.50 -25.40
C LEU A 24 -9.34 16.81 -24.91
N SER A 25 -10.15 17.87 -24.85
CA SER A 25 -9.74 19.09 -24.18
C SER A 25 -9.66 18.73 -22.70
N LEU A 26 -8.44 18.69 -22.17
CA LEU A 26 -8.24 18.56 -20.74
C LEU A 26 -9.02 19.70 -20.08
N ASN A 27 -10.00 19.35 -19.24
CA ASN A 27 -10.81 20.34 -18.55
C ASN A 27 -9.87 21.28 -17.78
N SER A 28 -9.79 22.54 -18.21
CA SER A 28 -8.83 23.53 -17.70
C SER A 28 -9.04 23.86 -16.22
N THR A 29 -10.18 23.46 -15.64
CA THR A 29 -10.51 23.64 -14.23
C THR A 29 -10.18 22.42 -13.37
N LEU A 30 -9.99 21.23 -13.97
CA LEU A 30 -9.76 19.99 -13.25
C LEU A 30 -8.39 19.97 -12.56
N LEU A 31 -7.32 20.34 -13.27
CA LEU A 31 -5.97 20.36 -12.69
C LEU A 31 -5.87 21.34 -11.51
N PRO A 32 -6.30 22.61 -11.61
CA PRO A 32 -6.35 23.51 -10.46
C PRO A 32 -7.19 22.99 -9.29
N PHE A 33 -8.31 22.29 -9.57
CA PHE A 33 -9.12 21.68 -8.52
C PHE A 33 -8.36 20.57 -7.80
N VAL A 34 -7.70 19.67 -8.54
CA VAL A 34 -6.89 18.59 -7.97
C VAL A 34 -5.75 19.16 -7.14
N ASP A 35 -5.02 20.15 -7.66
CA ASP A 35 -3.93 20.82 -6.94
C ASP A 35 -4.42 21.41 -5.61
N LYS A 36 -5.54 22.15 -5.63
CA LYS A 36 -6.14 22.70 -4.41
C LYS A 36 -6.53 21.62 -3.38
N LYS A 37 -6.97 20.44 -3.83
CA LYS A 37 -7.31 19.32 -2.92
C LYS A 37 -6.07 18.66 -2.35
N LEU A 38 -5.00 18.52 -3.14
CA LEU A 38 -3.72 17.98 -2.68
C LEU A 38 -3.04 18.92 -1.68
N ASP A 39 -3.07 20.24 -1.93
CA ASP A 39 -2.58 21.25 -0.99
C ASP A 39 -3.35 21.20 0.33
N PHE A 40 -4.67 21.08 0.26
CA PHE A 40 -5.48 20.91 1.46
C PHE A 40 -5.12 19.63 2.23
N ALA A 41 -4.99 18.50 1.53
CA ALA A 41 -4.59 17.23 2.14
C ALA A 41 -3.21 17.33 2.80
N LEU A 42 -2.24 17.97 2.14
CA LEU A 42 -0.91 18.25 2.67
C LEU A 42 -0.99 19.00 4.00
N GLN A 43 -1.74 20.10 4.05
CA GLN A 43 -1.88 20.89 5.28
C GLN A 43 -2.57 20.11 6.40
N GLN A 44 -3.57 19.26 6.09
CA GLN A 44 -4.23 18.42 7.10
C GLN A 44 -3.29 17.34 7.65
N GLN A 45 -2.58 16.63 6.76
CA GLN A 45 -1.68 15.56 7.19
C GLN A 45 -0.45 16.11 7.94
N LEU A 46 0.02 17.31 7.61
CA LEU A 46 1.08 17.97 8.36
C LEU A 46 0.64 18.29 9.80
N LYS A 47 -0.59 18.78 9.98
CA LYS A 47 -1.18 19.02 11.31
C LYS A 47 -1.36 17.71 12.07
N MET A 48 -1.84 16.66 11.41
CA MET A 48 -2.00 15.32 12.00
C MET A 48 -0.66 14.71 12.44
N ALA A 49 0.38 14.81 11.61
CA ALA A 49 1.72 14.34 11.96
C ALA A 49 2.25 15.11 13.19
N LYS A 50 2.11 16.44 13.21
CA LYS A 50 2.55 17.26 14.36
C LYS A 50 1.78 16.95 15.64
N SER A 51 0.47 16.64 15.58
CA SER A 51 -0.31 16.33 16.79
C SER A 51 0.02 14.95 17.38
N VAL A 52 0.51 14.01 16.57
CA VAL A 52 0.83 12.63 17.00
C VAL A 52 2.34 12.41 17.20
N VAL A 53 3.21 13.33 16.78
CA VAL A 53 4.68 13.12 16.77
C VAL A 53 5.24 12.72 18.14
N SER A 54 4.75 13.32 19.23
CA SER A 54 5.17 13.05 20.60
C SER A 54 4.70 11.69 21.15
N ARG A 55 3.69 11.08 20.51
CA ARG A 55 3.15 9.76 20.86
C ARG A 55 3.98 8.67 20.17
N SER A 56 5.14 8.33 20.75
CA SER A 56 6.03 7.30 20.18
C SER A 56 5.30 5.98 19.91
N GLY A 57 5.59 5.36 18.76
CA GLY A 57 4.97 4.10 18.33
C GLY A 57 3.48 4.16 17.98
N LYS A 58 2.87 5.35 17.90
CA LYS A 58 1.45 5.51 17.59
C LYS A 58 1.18 6.09 16.20
N PHE A 59 0.02 5.74 15.64
CA PHE A 59 -0.44 6.17 14.32
C PHE A 59 -1.91 6.61 14.38
N PRO A 60 -2.31 7.67 13.67
CA PRO A 60 -3.72 8.05 13.58
C PRO A 60 -4.51 7.04 12.73
N VAL A 61 -5.74 6.73 13.16
CA VAL A 61 -6.61 5.77 12.47
C VAL A 61 -7.94 6.40 12.09
N THR A 62 -8.68 6.88 13.08
CA THR A 62 -10.06 7.35 12.91
C THR A 62 -10.42 8.32 14.02
N LEU A 63 -11.64 8.87 13.97
CA LEU A 63 -12.24 9.59 15.07
C LEU A 63 -13.26 8.68 15.77
N ASP A 64 -13.36 8.80 17.09
CA ASP A 64 -14.43 8.16 17.84
C ASP A 64 -15.76 8.92 17.70
N LYS A 65 -16.81 8.43 18.35
CA LYS A 65 -18.15 9.05 18.31
C LYS A 65 -18.20 10.48 18.89
N LYS A 66 -17.20 10.87 19.67
CA LYS A 66 -17.07 12.21 20.26
C LYS A 66 -16.20 13.14 19.40
N GLY A 67 -15.61 12.64 18.32
CA GLY A 67 -14.70 13.37 17.46
C GLY A 67 -13.24 13.33 17.94
N GLU A 68 -12.92 12.50 18.93
CA GLU A 68 -11.56 12.38 19.47
C GLU A 68 -10.71 11.45 18.61
N LEU A 69 -9.43 11.80 18.46
CA LEU A 69 -8.50 11.04 17.63
C LEU A 69 -8.16 9.68 18.24
N VAL A 70 -8.52 8.62 17.53
CA VAL A 70 -8.14 7.24 17.86
C VAL A 70 -6.80 6.93 17.23
N LEU A 71 -5.87 6.45 18.05
CA LEU A 71 -4.54 6.02 17.64
C LEU A 71 -4.39 4.50 17.74
N CYS A 72 -3.66 3.89 16.82
CA CYS A 72 -3.18 2.52 16.92
C CYS A 72 -1.67 2.44 17.12
N ASP A 73 -1.15 1.24 17.34
CA ASP A 73 0.27 0.89 17.25
C ASP A 73 0.46 -0.23 16.21
N THR A 74 1.65 -0.84 16.22
CA THR A 74 2.06 -1.89 15.29
C THR A 74 1.23 -3.17 15.36
N SER A 75 0.39 -3.36 16.39
CA SER A 75 -0.55 -4.48 16.44
C SER A 75 -1.72 -4.35 15.46
N SER A 76 -1.96 -3.15 14.92
CA SER A 76 -3.06 -2.90 13.99
C SER A 76 -2.62 -3.03 12.53
N TRP A 77 -3.44 -3.68 11.71
CA TRP A 77 -3.22 -3.80 10.26
C TRP A 77 -3.15 -2.45 9.53
N THR A 78 -3.71 -1.38 10.13
CA THR A 78 -3.78 -0.05 9.51
C THR A 78 -2.53 0.82 9.72
N CYS A 79 -1.57 0.37 10.54
CA CYS A 79 -0.44 1.20 10.95
C CYS A 79 0.50 1.60 9.79
N GLY A 80 0.44 0.91 8.64
CA GLY A 80 1.19 1.26 7.43
C GLY A 80 0.59 2.38 6.57
N PHE A 81 -0.71 2.71 6.73
CA PHE A 81 -1.38 3.65 5.84
C PHE A 81 -0.99 5.10 6.06
N PHE A 82 -0.82 5.52 7.32
CA PHE A 82 -0.44 6.89 7.62
C PHE A 82 0.95 7.24 7.06
N PRO A 83 2.04 6.49 7.33
CA PRO A 83 3.32 6.76 6.67
C PRO A 83 3.24 6.66 5.14
N GLY A 84 2.44 5.74 4.58
CA GLY A 84 2.23 5.69 3.13
C GLY A 84 1.57 6.95 2.55
N THR A 85 0.60 7.52 3.26
CA THR A 85 -0.05 8.78 2.87
C THR A 85 0.95 9.93 2.87
N LEU A 86 1.84 9.99 3.87
CA LEU A 86 2.90 11.01 3.93
C LEU A 86 3.89 10.88 2.76
N TRP A 87 4.24 9.65 2.35
CA TRP A 87 5.05 9.43 1.15
C TRP A 87 4.38 9.92 -0.13
N TYR A 88 3.08 9.66 -0.31
CA TYR A 88 2.33 10.19 -1.47
C TYR A 88 2.28 11.71 -1.49
N LEU A 89 2.11 12.35 -0.32
CA LEU A 89 2.09 13.80 -0.23
C LEU A 89 3.48 14.40 -0.46
N TYR A 90 4.55 13.73 -0.04
CA TYR A 90 5.91 14.11 -0.42
C TYR A 90 6.11 14.03 -1.95
N GLU A 91 5.70 12.93 -2.58
CA GLU A 91 5.79 12.77 -4.03
C GLU A 91 5.04 13.87 -4.80
N SER A 92 3.84 14.23 -4.33
CA SER A 92 3.01 15.25 -4.97
C SER A 92 3.56 16.67 -4.82
N SER A 93 4.13 17.00 -3.66
CA SER A 93 4.46 18.38 -3.27
C SER A 93 5.95 18.70 -3.34
N GLY A 94 6.82 17.71 -3.17
CA GLY A 94 8.25 17.90 -2.93
C GLY A 94 8.58 18.48 -1.53
N ASP A 95 7.62 18.54 -0.61
CA ASP A 95 7.81 19.11 0.73
C ASP A 95 8.69 18.18 1.60
N ASN A 96 9.88 18.65 1.97
CA ASN A 96 10.81 17.88 2.79
C ASN A 96 10.27 17.58 4.20
N GLN A 97 9.37 18.41 4.76
CA GLN A 97 8.73 18.07 6.05
C GLN A 97 7.86 16.82 5.92
N MET A 98 7.20 16.63 4.77
CA MET A 98 6.44 15.39 4.53
C MET A 98 7.35 14.18 4.45
N LYS A 99 8.52 14.32 3.80
CA LYS A 99 9.51 13.26 3.77
C LYS A 99 10.02 12.91 5.18
N GLU A 100 10.38 13.91 5.98
CA GLU A 100 10.87 13.71 7.36
C GLU A 100 9.84 12.98 8.22
N PHE A 101 8.56 13.37 8.13
CA PHE A 101 7.50 12.64 8.82
C PHE A 101 7.28 11.25 8.23
N ALA A 102 7.31 11.08 6.92
CA ALA A 102 7.14 9.77 6.29
C ALA A 102 8.23 8.78 6.75
N GLU A 103 9.49 9.22 6.81
CA GLU A 103 10.63 8.44 7.34
C GLU A 103 10.45 8.13 8.83
N LEU A 104 10.07 9.13 9.64
CA LEU A 104 9.82 8.97 11.07
C LEU A 104 8.72 7.95 11.34
N TYR A 105 7.54 8.10 10.73
CA TYR A 105 6.42 7.20 10.95
C TYR A 105 6.67 5.82 10.35
N SER A 106 7.37 5.71 9.20
CA SER A 106 7.79 4.40 8.68
C SER A 106 8.73 3.69 9.65
N SER A 107 9.68 4.40 10.27
CA SER A 107 10.62 3.79 11.23
C SER A 107 9.96 3.22 12.48
N ARG A 108 8.77 3.70 12.85
CA ARG A 108 7.96 3.12 13.96
C ARG A 108 7.49 1.69 13.64
N LEU A 109 7.51 1.28 12.38
CA LEU A 109 7.13 -0.06 11.92
C LEU A 109 8.32 -1.02 11.85
N ASN A 110 9.52 -0.60 12.23
CA ASN A 110 10.68 -1.48 12.28
C ASN A 110 10.40 -2.72 13.14
N GLY A 111 10.68 -3.90 12.61
CA GLY A 111 10.39 -5.19 13.24
C GLY A 111 9.15 -5.88 12.66
N MET A 112 8.23 -5.13 12.04
CA MET A 112 7.04 -5.72 11.44
C MET A 112 7.34 -6.55 10.19
N GLU A 113 8.53 -6.40 9.58
CA GLU A 113 8.96 -7.25 8.47
C GLU A 113 9.10 -8.73 8.87
N TYR A 114 9.20 -9.04 10.16
CA TYR A 114 9.31 -10.40 10.70
C TYR A 114 7.95 -11.00 11.10
N ALA A 115 6.83 -10.29 10.94
CA ALA A 115 5.53 -10.77 11.36
C ALA A 115 5.01 -11.89 10.44
N THR A 116 4.82 -13.09 11.00
CA THR A 116 4.31 -14.27 10.25
C THR A 116 2.86 -14.63 10.59
N ASN A 117 2.19 -13.84 11.44
CA ASN A 117 0.86 -14.15 12.00
C ASN A 117 -0.30 -13.38 11.33
N THR A 118 -0.05 -12.57 10.30
CA THR A 118 -1.07 -11.84 9.55
C THR A 118 -0.73 -11.76 8.06
N HIS A 119 -1.75 -11.75 7.19
CA HIS A 119 -1.54 -11.40 5.78
C HIS A 119 -1.26 -9.90 5.59
N ASP A 120 -1.65 -9.05 6.54
CA ASP A 120 -1.68 -7.59 6.42
C ASP A 120 -0.29 -6.94 6.39
N ILE A 121 0.76 -7.76 6.43
CA ILE A 121 2.13 -7.28 6.31
C ILE A 121 2.36 -6.52 5.00
N GLY A 122 1.59 -6.80 3.94
CA GLY A 122 1.58 -5.99 2.72
C GLY A 122 1.10 -4.56 2.98
N PHE A 123 -0.05 -4.37 3.63
CA PHE A 123 -0.52 -3.05 4.04
C PHE A 123 0.47 -2.34 4.98
N ILE A 124 1.04 -3.08 5.93
CA ILE A 124 1.93 -2.50 6.94
C ILE A 124 3.26 -2.06 6.30
N ILE A 125 3.95 -2.97 5.63
CA ILE A 125 5.32 -2.76 5.13
C ILE A 125 5.33 -2.14 3.74
N TYR A 126 4.47 -2.59 2.83
CA TYR A 126 4.54 -2.15 1.45
C TYR A 126 3.96 -0.75 1.25
N CYS A 127 2.89 -0.39 1.96
CA CYS A 127 2.40 1.00 1.93
C CYS A 127 3.41 1.99 2.54
N SER A 128 4.20 1.57 3.54
CA SER A 128 5.19 2.42 4.22
C SER A 128 6.56 2.37 3.56
N PHE A 129 7.36 1.35 3.86
CA PHE A 129 8.71 1.14 3.33
C PHE A 129 8.73 0.92 1.82
N GLY A 130 7.69 0.31 1.22
CA GLY A 130 7.56 0.17 -0.24
C GLY A 130 7.53 1.53 -0.96
N ASN A 131 6.68 2.44 -0.51
CA ASN A 131 6.64 3.80 -1.03
C ASN A 131 7.94 4.57 -0.74
N GLY A 132 8.51 4.44 0.46
CA GLY A 132 9.80 5.02 0.79
C GLY A 132 10.91 4.53 -0.15
N PHE A 133 10.98 3.23 -0.44
CA PHE A 133 11.98 2.65 -1.35
C PHE A 133 11.79 3.19 -2.77
N ARG A 134 10.55 3.21 -3.27
CA ARG A 134 10.21 3.74 -4.60
C ARG A 134 10.67 5.18 -4.80
N LEU A 135 10.56 6.03 -3.77
CA LEU A 135 10.85 7.46 -3.86
C LEU A 135 12.30 7.81 -3.52
N THR A 136 12.99 7.01 -2.72
CA THR A 136 14.33 7.34 -2.19
C THR A 136 15.43 6.37 -2.58
N ASN A 137 15.07 5.20 -3.13
CA ASN A 137 15.99 4.09 -3.39
C ASN A 137 16.78 3.64 -2.14
N ASN A 138 16.22 3.85 -0.94
CA ASN A 138 16.86 3.47 0.31
C ASN A 138 16.97 1.94 0.44
N LYS A 139 18.21 1.42 0.42
CA LYS A 139 18.48 -0.02 0.47
C LYS A 139 18.00 -0.68 1.77
N ALA A 140 17.96 0.02 2.89
CA ALA A 140 17.41 -0.53 4.12
C ALA A 140 15.91 -0.84 4.00
N TYR A 141 15.18 -0.08 3.17
CA TYR A 141 13.77 -0.35 2.90
C TYR A 141 13.59 -1.52 1.93
N ARG A 142 14.47 -1.66 0.93
CA ARG A 142 14.54 -2.83 0.05
C ARG A 142 14.62 -4.12 0.86
N ASP A 143 15.50 -4.19 1.85
CA ASP A 143 15.71 -5.40 2.64
C ASP A 143 14.49 -5.73 3.51
N LYS A 144 13.79 -4.71 4.01
CA LYS A 144 12.51 -4.87 4.74
C LYS A 144 11.39 -5.41 3.86
N ILE A 145 11.28 -4.93 2.62
CA ILE A 145 10.30 -5.42 1.64
C ILE A 145 10.53 -6.91 1.36
N VAL A 146 11.78 -7.31 1.10
CA VAL A 146 12.12 -8.72 0.85
C VAL A 146 11.85 -9.58 2.08
N LYS A 147 12.25 -9.14 3.27
CA LYS A 147 12.00 -9.87 4.52
C LYS A 147 10.49 -10.03 4.80
N ALA A 148 9.70 -8.97 4.59
CA ALA A 148 8.26 -9.03 4.74
C ALA A 148 7.60 -9.99 3.74
N ALA A 149 8.09 -10.05 2.50
CA ALA A 149 7.62 -11.00 1.51
C ALA A 149 7.93 -12.46 1.89
N GLU A 150 9.10 -12.72 2.47
CA GLU A 150 9.42 -14.04 3.05
C GLU A 150 8.43 -14.40 4.17
N SER A 151 8.19 -13.47 5.10
CA SER A 151 7.23 -13.67 6.20
C SER A 151 5.80 -13.91 5.70
N LEU A 152 5.37 -13.20 4.65
CA LEU A 152 4.08 -13.42 4.01
C LEU A 152 3.99 -14.79 3.32
N CYS A 153 5.06 -15.24 2.66
CA CYS A 153 5.12 -16.56 2.04
C CYS A 153 5.01 -17.71 3.04
N VAL A 154 5.44 -17.55 4.30
CA VAL A 154 5.24 -18.57 5.36
C VAL A 154 3.75 -18.89 5.57
N ARG A 155 2.86 -17.93 5.28
CA ARG A 155 1.41 -18.11 5.43
C ARG A 155 0.75 -18.82 4.23
N PHE A 156 1.48 -19.06 3.15
CA PHE A 156 0.96 -19.74 1.97
C PHE A 156 0.85 -21.26 2.20
N ASN A 157 -0.30 -21.84 1.85
CA ASN A 157 -0.49 -23.28 1.84
C ASN A 157 -0.62 -23.78 0.39
N PRO A 158 0.27 -24.67 -0.09
CA PRO A 158 0.25 -25.14 -1.48
C PRO A 158 -0.94 -26.05 -1.81
N ILE A 159 -1.58 -26.69 -0.82
CA ILE A 159 -2.77 -27.52 -1.02
C ILE A 159 -4.00 -26.62 -1.21
N THR A 160 -4.16 -25.60 -0.37
CA THR A 160 -5.24 -24.62 -0.51
C THR A 160 -5.02 -23.68 -1.69
N GLY A 161 -3.76 -23.38 -2.03
CA GLY A 161 -3.42 -22.42 -3.08
C GLY A 161 -3.56 -20.96 -2.65
N CYS A 162 -3.70 -20.68 -1.34
CA CYS A 162 -3.91 -19.34 -0.80
C CYS A 162 -2.93 -19.03 0.33
N ILE A 163 -2.91 -17.74 0.69
CA ILE A 163 -2.24 -17.21 1.88
C ILE A 163 -3.29 -17.15 2.97
N LYS A 164 -2.98 -17.68 4.16
CA LYS A 164 -3.90 -17.66 5.29
C LYS A 164 -4.06 -16.24 5.82
N SER A 165 -5.29 -15.77 5.98
CA SER A 165 -5.54 -14.39 6.39
C SER A 165 -5.20 -14.12 7.86
N TRP A 166 -5.73 -14.93 8.76
CA TRP A 166 -5.48 -14.84 10.21
C TRP A 166 -5.38 -16.23 10.84
N ASP A 167 -4.98 -16.28 12.12
CA ASP A 167 -4.71 -17.54 12.83
C ASP A 167 -5.77 -17.94 13.87
N TRP A 168 -6.67 -17.04 14.26
CA TRP A 168 -7.79 -17.35 15.14
C TRP A 168 -8.92 -18.13 14.43
N GLY A 169 -9.69 -18.90 15.20
CA GLY A 169 -10.71 -19.82 14.69
C GLY A 169 -10.15 -21.23 14.46
N ALA A 170 -10.60 -22.18 15.27
CA ALA A 170 -10.14 -23.56 15.18
C ALA A 170 -10.72 -24.27 13.95
N GLY A 171 -9.88 -25.06 13.26
CA GLY A 171 -10.30 -25.92 12.16
C GLY A 171 -10.60 -25.21 10.83
N ILE A 172 -10.29 -23.91 10.71
CA ILE A 172 -10.53 -23.14 9.49
C ILE A 172 -9.23 -22.64 8.84
N TYR A 173 -9.28 -22.43 7.52
CA TYR A 173 -8.24 -21.75 6.74
C TYR A 173 -8.87 -20.50 6.09
N PRO A 174 -8.97 -19.38 6.84
CA PRO A 174 -9.66 -18.20 6.36
C PRO A 174 -8.86 -17.49 5.28
N VAL A 175 -9.56 -17.10 4.21
CA VAL A 175 -9.07 -16.25 3.13
C VAL A 175 -10.12 -15.17 2.89
N ILE A 176 -9.75 -13.91 3.07
CA ILE A 176 -10.63 -12.76 2.80
C ILE A 176 -10.12 -11.94 1.61
N ILE A 177 -11.02 -11.18 0.99
CA ILE A 177 -10.81 -10.56 -0.32
C ILE A 177 -9.70 -9.49 -0.33
N ASP A 178 -9.50 -8.78 0.78
CA ASP A 178 -8.44 -7.81 1.00
C ASP A 178 -7.02 -8.43 0.98
N ASN A 179 -6.89 -9.75 1.18
CA ASN A 179 -5.63 -10.45 1.03
C ASN A 179 -5.03 -10.25 -0.39
N MET A 180 -5.87 -9.97 -1.39
CA MET A 180 -5.45 -9.61 -2.75
C MET A 180 -4.56 -8.36 -2.80
N MET A 181 -4.83 -7.37 -1.96
CA MET A 181 -4.05 -6.12 -1.93
C MET A 181 -2.65 -6.34 -1.37
N ASN A 182 -2.46 -7.39 -0.56
CA ASN A 182 -1.17 -7.72 0.04
C ASN A 182 -0.23 -8.46 -0.94
N LEU A 183 -0.73 -8.88 -2.11
CA LEU A 183 0.06 -9.60 -3.11
C LEU A 183 1.07 -8.72 -3.83
N GLU A 184 0.85 -7.39 -3.87
CA GLU A 184 1.76 -6.44 -4.51
C GLU A 184 3.17 -6.49 -3.89
N LEU A 185 3.25 -6.72 -2.57
CA LEU A 185 4.50 -6.96 -1.84
C LEU A 185 5.30 -8.12 -2.43
N LEU A 186 4.62 -9.23 -2.77
CA LEU A 186 5.28 -10.43 -3.32
C LEU A 186 5.75 -10.21 -4.76
N PHE A 187 4.96 -9.52 -5.57
CA PHE A 187 5.38 -9.16 -6.93
C PHE A 187 6.62 -8.28 -6.91
N GLU A 188 6.65 -7.28 -6.02
CA GLU A 188 7.81 -6.41 -5.87
C GLU A 188 9.04 -7.16 -5.36
N ALA A 189 8.89 -8.04 -4.35
CA ALA A 189 9.99 -8.85 -3.88
C ALA A 189 10.57 -9.76 -4.97
N SER A 190 9.71 -10.33 -5.83
CA SER A 190 10.15 -11.09 -7.01
C SER A 190 10.96 -10.21 -7.97
N ARG A 191 10.51 -8.99 -8.24
CA ARG A 191 11.23 -8.03 -9.08
C ARG A 191 12.59 -7.62 -8.49
N ILE A 192 12.64 -7.39 -7.18
CA ILE A 192 13.84 -6.95 -6.45
C ILE A 192 14.93 -8.03 -6.38
N THR A 193 14.52 -9.29 -6.24
CA THR A 193 15.43 -10.41 -5.97
C THR A 193 15.69 -11.28 -7.20
N GLY A 194 14.81 -11.25 -8.20
CA GLY A 194 14.79 -12.22 -9.29
C GLY A 194 14.25 -13.60 -8.88
N ASN A 195 13.86 -13.80 -7.62
CA ASN A 195 13.34 -15.09 -7.15
C ASN A 195 11.88 -15.26 -7.60
N PRO A 196 11.55 -16.27 -8.44
CA PRO A 196 10.20 -16.45 -8.95
C PRO A 196 9.20 -16.95 -7.90
N ILE A 197 9.67 -17.44 -6.73
CA ILE A 197 8.78 -18.03 -5.72
C ILE A 197 7.70 -17.04 -5.24
N TYR A 198 8.07 -15.78 -5.02
CA TYR A 198 7.14 -14.76 -4.54
C TYR A 198 6.03 -14.50 -5.58
N ARG A 199 6.42 -14.37 -6.86
CA ARG A 199 5.46 -14.22 -7.97
C ARG A 199 4.57 -15.44 -8.10
N ASN A 200 5.12 -16.64 -7.99
CA ASN A 200 4.35 -17.88 -8.12
C ASN A 200 3.29 -17.98 -7.01
N VAL A 201 3.67 -17.69 -5.75
CA VAL A 201 2.72 -17.63 -4.63
C VAL A 201 1.61 -16.60 -4.88
N ALA A 202 1.97 -15.39 -5.32
CA ALA A 202 1.01 -14.34 -5.60
C ALA A 202 0.02 -14.72 -6.71
N VAL A 203 0.52 -15.29 -7.81
CA VAL A 203 -0.32 -15.74 -8.94
C VAL A 203 -1.23 -16.90 -8.53
N THR A 204 -0.71 -17.87 -7.79
CA THR A 204 -1.53 -19.00 -7.31
C THR A 204 -2.62 -18.53 -6.35
N HIS A 205 -2.32 -17.63 -5.43
CA HIS A 205 -3.33 -17.00 -4.57
C HIS A 205 -4.39 -16.28 -5.42
N ALA A 206 -3.98 -15.38 -6.31
CA ALA A 206 -4.89 -14.59 -7.13
C ALA A 206 -5.83 -15.47 -7.98
N ASN A 207 -5.31 -16.51 -8.62
CA ASN A 207 -6.10 -17.45 -9.42
C ASN A 207 -7.08 -18.27 -8.56
N THR A 208 -6.66 -18.66 -7.35
CA THR A 208 -7.53 -19.38 -6.42
C THR A 208 -8.63 -18.48 -5.89
N THR A 209 -8.32 -17.23 -5.53
CA THR A 209 -9.31 -16.23 -5.12
C THR A 209 -10.28 -15.91 -6.25
N LEU A 210 -9.80 -15.74 -7.50
CA LEU A 210 -10.67 -15.52 -8.67
C LEU A 210 -11.71 -16.64 -8.83
N LYS A 211 -11.31 -17.89 -8.60
CA LYS A 211 -12.20 -19.06 -8.72
C LYS A 211 -13.26 -19.14 -7.62
N ASN A 212 -12.96 -18.66 -6.41
CA ASN A 212 -13.77 -18.98 -5.22
C ASN A 212 -14.40 -17.78 -4.51
N HIS A 213 -13.87 -16.56 -4.68
CA HIS A 213 -14.35 -15.36 -4.00
C HIS A 213 -15.38 -14.55 -4.81
N PHE A 214 -15.62 -14.91 -6.06
CA PHE A 214 -16.61 -14.27 -6.92
C PHE A 214 -17.87 -15.14 -7.04
N ARG A 215 -19.03 -14.50 -6.90
CA ARG A 215 -20.34 -15.10 -7.18
C ARG A 215 -20.64 -15.01 -8.68
N ASP A 216 -21.68 -15.70 -9.14
CA ASP A 216 -22.07 -15.73 -10.56
C ASP A 216 -22.42 -14.35 -11.13
N ASP A 217 -22.82 -13.40 -10.28
CA ASP A 217 -23.11 -12.00 -10.63
C ASP A 217 -21.89 -11.06 -10.54
N ALA A 218 -20.69 -11.62 -10.38
CA ALA A 218 -19.42 -10.93 -10.18
C ALA A 218 -19.31 -10.13 -8.87
N SER A 219 -20.26 -10.23 -7.95
CA SER A 219 -20.06 -9.74 -6.57
C SER A 219 -19.06 -10.63 -5.81
N THR A 220 -18.43 -10.09 -4.76
CA THR A 220 -17.48 -10.85 -3.93
C THR A 220 -18.08 -11.24 -2.58
N TYR A 221 -17.67 -12.40 -2.05
CA TYR A 221 -18.17 -12.93 -0.77
C TYR A 221 -18.13 -11.94 0.40
#